data_AF-A0A7C5VS74-F1
#
_entry.id   AF-A0A7C5VS74-F1
#
_cell.length_a   1.000
_cell.length_b   1.000
_cell.length_c   1.000
_cell.angle_alpha   90.00
_cell.angle_beta   90.00
_cell.angle_gamma   90.00
#
_symmetry.space_group_name_H-M   'P 1'
#
loop_
_entity.id
_entity.type
_entity.pdbx_description
1 polymer ?
#
loop_
_entity_poly.entity_id
_entity_poly.type
_entity_poly.pdbx_seq_one_letter_code
_entity_poly.pdbx_strand_id
1 'polypeptide(L)'
;MARYVRDKSLEELVREVGGHVGLNHIDYSRIKCVRSYGSKSKRVAARVHSGSRALWTGLGLKPHYVIEFVSEVFDSLSGDEKLEVILHELLHIPR
;
A
#
# COMPACT_ATOMS: atom_id res chain seq x y z
N MET A 1 0.32 -18.31 -10.48
CA MET A 1 -0.57 -17.46 -9.65
C MET A 1 0.32 -16.57 -8.81
N ALA A 2 0.01 -15.29 -8.66
CA ALA A 2 0.84 -14.41 -7.84
C ALA A 2 0.74 -14.81 -6.37
N ARG A 3 1.88 -14.88 -5.68
CA ARG A 3 1.95 -15.14 -4.23
C ARG A 3 1.97 -13.80 -3.51
N TYR A 4 1.18 -13.68 -2.44
CA TYR A 4 1.15 -12.50 -1.59
C TYR A 4 1.69 -12.83 -0.20
N VAL A 5 2.52 -11.94 0.35
CA VAL A 5 3.09 -12.06 1.70
C VAL A 5 2.91 -10.73 2.41
N ARG A 6 2.36 -10.75 3.62
CA ARG A 6 2.22 -9.52 4.43
C ARG A 6 3.59 -9.02 4.87
N ASP A 7 3.80 -7.72 4.76
CA ASP A 7 5.05 -7.08 5.15
C ASP A 7 4.81 -5.96 6.17
N LYS A 8 5.17 -6.23 7.43
CA LYS A 8 5.02 -5.26 8.53
C LYS A 8 6.04 -4.13 8.47
N SER A 9 7.23 -4.38 7.93
CA SER A 9 8.25 -3.34 7.79
C SER A 9 7.80 -2.27 6.79
N LEU A 10 7.11 -2.67 5.73
CA LEU A 10 6.46 -1.74 4.81
C LEU A 10 5.26 -1.02 5.44
N GLU A 11 4.48 -1.67 6.31
CA GLU A 11 3.42 -0.97 7.09
C GLU A 11 4.01 0.15 7.96
N GLU A 12 5.15 -0.10 8.61
CA GLU A 12 5.86 0.90 9.42
C GLU A 12 6.41 2.04 8.57
N LEU A 13 7.09 1.73 7.46
CA LEU A 13 7.64 2.74 6.54
C LEU A 13 6.54 3.60 5.92
N VAL A 14 5.43 3.01 5.47
CA VAL A 14 4.29 3.75 4.90
C VAL A 14 3.72 4.73 5.92
N ARG A 15 3.58 4.31 7.18
CA ARG A 15 3.13 5.17 8.28
C ARG A 15 4.09 6.32 8.53
N GLU A 16 5.39 6.04 8.54
CA GLU A 16 6.42 7.07 8.72
C GLU A 16 6.39 8.09 7.60
N VAL A 17 6.45 7.65 6.33
CA VAL A 17 6.44 8.53 5.15
C VAL A 17 5.19 9.41 5.15
N GLY A 18 4.01 8.81 5.30
CA GLY A 18 2.76 9.56 5.30
C GLY A 18 2.63 10.54 6.46
N GLY A 19 3.13 10.17 7.64
CA GLY A 19 3.20 11.04 8.81
C GLY A 19 4.11 12.25 8.62
N HIS A 20 5.29 12.05 8.02
CA HIS A 20 6.23 13.16 7.74
C HIS A 20 5.68 14.16 6.72
N VAL A 21 4.91 13.70 5.73
CA VAL A 21 4.30 14.55 4.69
C VAL A 21 2.96 15.17 5.15
N GLY A 22 2.45 14.80 6.33
CA GLY A 22 1.26 15.39 6.93
C GLY A 22 -0.07 14.92 6.35
N LEU A 23 -0.14 13.68 5.84
CA LEU A 23 -1.38 13.07 5.33
C LEU A 23 -2.32 12.61 6.48
N ASN A 24 -2.68 13.55 7.35
CA ASN A 24 -3.39 13.30 8.61
C ASN A 24 -4.83 12.76 8.47
N HIS A 25 -5.42 12.82 7.27
CA HIS A 25 -6.74 12.21 7.00
C HIS A 25 -6.69 10.68 6.95
N ILE A 26 -5.49 10.12 6.76
CA ILE A 26 -5.28 8.69 6.62
C ILE A 26 -5.11 8.06 8.00
N ASP A 27 -5.93 7.04 8.27
CA ASP A 27 -5.77 6.19 9.44
C ASP A 27 -4.87 4.99 9.09
N TYR A 28 -3.58 5.12 9.39
CA TYR A 28 -2.57 4.10 9.08
C TYR A 28 -2.81 2.76 9.79
N SER A 29 -3.62 2.71 10.86
CA SER A 29 -3.99 1.43 11.48
C SER A 29 -4.80 0.54 10.51
N ARG A 30 -5.54 1.18 9.58
CA ARG A 30 -6.38 0.54 8.54
C ARG A 30 -5.66 0.36 7.20
N ILE A 31 -4.36 0.66 7.13
CA ILE A 31 -3.51 0.34 5.99
C ILE A 31 -2.74 -0.94 6.29
N LYS A 32 -2.70 -1.85 5.32
CA LYS A 32 -1.89 -3.07 5.35
C LYS A 32 -1.03 -3.13 4.10
N CYS A 33 0.15 -3.74 4.23
CA CYS A 33 1.07 -3.84 3.11
C CYS A 33 1.33 -5.31 2.79
N VAL A 34 1.33 -5.63 1.50
CA VAL A 34 1.68 -6.95 0.99
C VAL A 34 2.71 -6.84 -0.11
N ARG A 35 3.62 -7.79 -0.15
CA ARG A 35 4.48 -8.04 -1.30
C ARG A 35 3.82 -9.05 -2.21
N SER A 36 3.81 -8.78 -3.51
CA SER A 36 3.45 -9.76 -4.53
C SER A 36 4.69 -10.29 -5.22
N TYR A 37 4.64 -11.58 -5.60
CA TYR A 37 5.68 -12.31 -6.32
C TYR A 37 5.07 -13.14 -7.45
N GLY A 38 5.81 -13.32 -8.54
CA GLY A 38 5.34 -13.97 -9.77
C GLY A 38 4.45 -13.07 -10.61
N SER A 39 4.54 -11.75 -10.46
CA SER A 39 3.76 -10.78 -11.23
C SER A 39 4.33 -10.66 -12.64
N LYS A 40 3.46 -10.68 -13.66
CA LYS A 40 3.86 -10.38 -15.05
C LYS A 40 3.98 -8.87 -15.30
N SER A 41 3.57 -8.04 -14.34
CA SER A 41 3.59 -6.59 -14.48
C SER A 41 5.02 -6.08 -14.36
N LYS A 42 5.57 -5.57 -15.46
CA LYS A 42 6.95 -5.06 -15.54
C LYS A 42 7.10 -3.57 -15.20
N ARG A 43 5.98 -2.85 -15.01
CA ARG A 43 5.96 -1.38 -14.89
C ARG A 43 5.27 -0.86 -13.63
N VAL A 44 4.62 -1.75 -12.88
CA VAL A 44 3.88 -1.37 -11.67
C VAL A 44 4.75 -1.70 -10.48
N ALA A 45 5.22 -0.69 -9.77
CA ALA A 45 6.01 -0.86 -8.54
C ALA A 45 5.10 -1.12 -7.33
N ALA A 46 3.99 -0.41 -7.24
CA ALA A 46 2.98 -0.64 -6.22
C ALA A 46 1.57 -0.31 -6.75
N ARG A 47 0.54 -0.67 -5.98
CA ARG A 47 -0.85 -0.25 -6.20
C ARG A 47 -1.67 -0.31 -4.91
N VAL A 48 -2.60 0.62 -4.75
CA VAL A 48 -3.63 0.58 -3.68
C VAL A 48 -4.82 -0.30 -4.07
N HIS A 49 -5.26 -1.11 -3.12
CA HIS A 49 -6.50 -1.87 -3.16
C HIS A 49 -7.47 -1.40 -2.08
N SER A 50 -8.77 -1.40 -2.39
CA SER A 50 -9.85 -1.21 -1.42
C SER A 50 -10.95 -2.24 -1.67
N GLY A 51 -11.63 -2.63 -0.60
CA GLY A 51 -12.88 -3.38 -0.65
C GLY A 51 -14.07 -2.50 -1.02
N SER A 52 -15.20 -3.14 -1.32
CA SER A 52 -16.45 -2.45 -1.61
C SER A 52 -17.11 -1.90 -0.33
N ARG A 53 -17.93 -0.86 -0.47
CA ARG A 53 -18.73 -0.32 0.65
C ARG A 53 -19.60 -1.40 1.30
N ALA A 54 -20.19 -2.30 0.50
CA ALA A 54 -20.99 -3.41 1.00
C ALA A 54 -20.18 -4.35 1.91
N LEU A 55 -18.93 -4.65 1.54
CA LEU A 55 -18.04 -5.50 2.34
C LEU A 55 -17.72 -4.85 3.70
N TRP A 56 -17.40 -3.56 3.69
CA TRP A 56 -17.12 -2.79 4.91
C TRP A 56 -18.33 -2.71 5.83
N THR A 57 -19.50 -2.38 5.29
CA THR A 57 -20.75 -2.36 6.06
C THR A 57 -21.08 -3.74 6.63
N GLY A 58 -20.99 -4.80 5.83
CA GLY A 58 -21.31 -6.16 6.27
C GLY A 58 -20.38 -6.69 7.36
N LEU A 59 -19.11 -6.27 7.36
CA LEU A 59 -18.13 -6.65 8.38
C LEU A 59 -18.10 -5.69 9.58
N GLY A 60 -18.88 -4.60 9.57
CA GLY A 60 -18.83 -3.56 10.60
C GLY A 60 -17.49 -2.82 10.65
N LEU A 61 -16.76 -2.79 9.53
CA LEU A 61 -15.45 -2.16 9.42
C LEU A 61 -15.57 -0.79 8.74
N LYS A 62 -14.70 0.15 9.11
CA LYS A 62 -14.46 1.35 8.31
C LYS A 62 -13.68 0.99 7.04
N PRO A 63 -13.54 1.90 6.03
CA PRO A 63 -12.71 1.61 4.86
C PRO A 63 -11.29 1.17 5.23
N HIS A 64 -10.84 0.06 4.67
CA HIS A 64 -9.48 -0.46 4.80
C HIS A 64 -8.80 -0.47 3.44
N TYR A 65 -7.48 -0.26 3.44
CA TYR A 65 -6.67 -0.23 2.23
C TYR A 65 -5.52 -1.22 2.33
N VAL A 66 -5.19 -1.85 1.22
CA VAL A 66 -3.99 -2.68 1.09
C VAL A 66 -3.10 -2.08 0.03
N ILE A 67 -1.86 -1.74 0.39
CA ILE A 67 -0.84 -1.38 -0.59
C ILE A 67 -0.11 -2.66 -0.99
N GLU A 68 -0.24 -3.05 -2.26
CA GLU A 68 0.53 -4.14 -2.84
C GLU A 68 1.80 -3.59 -3.47
N PHE A 69 2.95 -4.10 -3.05
CA PHE A 69 4.25 -3.83 -3.65
C PHE A 69 4.66 -5.01 -4.53
N VAL A 70 4.89 -4.75 -5.82
CA VAL A 70 5.31 -5.76 -6.79
C VAL A 70 6.81 -5.94 -6.66
N SER A 71 7.24 -7.04 -6.04
CA SER A 71 8.64 -7.21 -5.62
C SER A 71 9.61 -7.14 -6.79
N GLU A 72 9.23 -7.66 -7.97
CA GLU A 72 10.06 -7.64 -9.18
C GLU A 72 10.45 -6.23 -9.66
N VAL A 73 9.63 -5.23 -9.33
CA VAL A 73 9.88 -3.83 -9.73
C VAL A 73 10.32 -3.03 -8.51
N PHE A 74 9.54 -3.07 -7.42
CA PHE A 74 9.77 -2.26 -6.23
C PHE A 74 11.14 -2.51 -5.59
N ASP A 75 11.62 -3.77 -5.54
CA ASP A 75 12.88 -4.04 -4.85
C ASP A 75 14.10 -3.51 -5.60
N SER A 76 14.00 -3.37 -6.92
CA SER A 76 15.04 -2.79 -7.77
C SER A 76 15.19 -1.27 -7.65
N LEU A 77 14.21 -0.60 -7.04
CA LEU A 77 14.22 0.85 -6.86
C LEU A 77 15.21 1.28 -5.76
N SER A 78 15.80 2.45 -5.94
CA SER A 78 16.57 3.16 -4.92
C SER A 78 15.71 3.59 -3.73
N GLY A 79 16.35 4.05 -2.65
CA GLY A 79 15.64 4.52 -1.46
C GLY A 79 14.64 5.63 -1.78
N ASP A 80 15.09 6.67 -2.49
CA ASP A 80 14.26 7.82 -2.83
C ASP A 80 13.10 7.43 -3.77
N GLU A 81 13.36 6.61 -4.79
CA GLU A 81 12.31 6.09 -5.68
C GLU A 81 11.26 5.26 -4.92
N LYS A 82 11.66 4.48 -3.90
CA LYS A 82 10.71 3.75 -3.05
C LYS A 82 9.83 4.70 -2.26
N LEU A 83 10.40 5.78 -1.72
CA LEU A 83 9.65 6.81 -1.00
C LEU A 83 8.64 7.51 -1.93
N GLU A 84 9.05 7.86 -3.15
CA GLU A 84 8.16 8.44 -4.16
C GLU A 84 6.98 7.52 -4.51
N VAL A 85 7.25 6.23 -4.72
CA VAL A 85 6.20 5.23 -4.97
C VAL A 85 5.25 5.11 -3.79
N ILE A 86 5.76 5.02 -2.56
CA ILE A 86 4.92 4.95 -1.36
C ILE A 86 4.01 6.18 -1.25
N LEU A 87 4.57 7.37 -1.46
CA LEU A 87 3.82 8.62 -1.43
C LEU A 87 2.75 8.65 -2.53
N HIS A 88 3.10 8.24 -3.75
CA HIS A 88 2.16 8.15 -4.87
C HIS A 88 0.94 7.27 -4.51
N GLU A 89 1.19 6.09 -3.91
CA GLU A 89 0.12 5.20 -3.48
C GLU A 89 -0.74 5.80 -2.36
N LEU A 90 -0.13 6.45 -1.37
CA LEU A 90 -0.87 7.10 -0.29
C LEU A 90 -1.78 8.23 -0.80
N LEU A 91 -1.38 8.94 -1.86
CA LEU A 91 -2.19 10.00 -2.46
C LEU A 91 -3.45 9.48 -3.17
N HIS A 92 -3.52 8.20 -3.52
CA HIS A 92 -4.75 7.58 -4.03
C HIS A 92 -5.81 7.34 -2.95
N ILE A 93 -5.45 7.46 -1.66
CA ILE A 93 -6.41 7.27 -0.56
C ILE A 93 -7.23 8.56 -0.36
N PRO A 94 -8.56 8.50 -0.52
CA PRO A 94 -9.42 9.67 -0.46
C PRO A 94 -9.45 10.30 0.95
N ARG A 95 -9.74 11.60 0.98
CA ARG A 95 -10.00 12.37 2.21
C ARG A 95 -11.38 12.08 2.80
#